data_AF-A0A6L7TPG9-F1
#
_entry.id   AF-A0A6L7TPG9-F1
#
_cell.length_a   1.000
_cell.length_b   1.000
_cell.length_c   1.000
_cell.angle_alpha   90.00
_cell.angle_beta   90.00
_cell.angle_gamma   90.00
#
_symmetry.space_group_name_H-M   'P 1'
#
loop_
_entity.id
_entity.type
_entity.pdbx_description
1 polymer ?
#
loop_
_entity_poly.entity_id
_entity_poly.type
_entity_poly.pdbx_seq_one_letter_code
_entity_poly.pdbx_strand_id
1 'polypeptide(L)'
;MEPDREQHFLRMATEEPDILCADAPDEILEACAVEVEPTDFLEQYFAAGHSAWLAHKHGRTINKPQILVNQAILVLYRRACLLNTARLMGQTSEYANQPFFSDEDLY
;
A
#
# COMPACT_ATOMS: atom_id res chain seq x y z
N MET A 1 13.56 6.20 -5.73
CA MET A 1 13.10 7.43 -5.05
C MET A 1 14.28 7.95 -4.24
N GLU A 2 14.27 9.18 -3.70
CA GLU A 2 15.37 9.64 -2.82
C GLU A 2 15.24 9.00 -1.43
N PRO A 3 16.35 8.63 -0.75
CA PRO A 3 16.31 7.86 0.51
C PRO A 3 15.59 8.57 1.66
N ASP A 4 15.63 9.91 1.73
CA ASP A 4 14.87 10.68 2.73
C ASP A 4 13.36 10.59 2.51
N ARG A 5 12.90 10.54 1.26
CA ARG A 5 11.48 10.36 0.92
C ARG A 5 11.03 8.94 1.21
N GLU A 6 11.86 7.95 0.90
CA GLU A 6 11.57 6.55 1.20
C GLU A 6 11.35 6.36 2.71
N GLN A 7 12.21 6.95 3.55
CA GLN A 7 12.04 6.94 5.01
C GLN A 7 10.77 7.65 5.47
N HIS A 8 10.43 8.78 4.85
CA HIS A 8 9.19 9.49 5.14
C HIS A 8 7.96 8.61 4.87
N PHE A 9 7.90 7.95 3.72
CA PHE A 9 6.79 7.07 3.38
C PHE A 9 6.73 5.81 4.25
N LEU A 10 7.87 5.21 4.59
CA LEU A 10 7.91 4.09 5.53
C LEU A 10 7.33 4.47 6.88
N ARG A 11 7.67 5.66 7.38
CA ARG A 11 7.12 6.19 8.62
C ARG A 11 5.61 6.41 8.51
N MET A 12 5.16 7.09 7.46
CA MET A 12 3.75 7.33 7.16
C MET A 12 2.95 6.02 7.13
N ALA A 13 3.44 4.98 6.46
CA ALA A 13 2.76 3.68 6.39
C ALA A 13 2.49 3.08 7.78
N THR A 14 3.36 3.34 8.75
CA THR A 14 3.19 2.85 10.13
C THR A 14 2.39 3.77 11.03
N GLU A 15 2.44 5.09 10.80
CA GLU A 15 1.74 6.09 11.61
C GLU A 15 0.29 6.30 11.17
N GLU A 16 0.00 6.10 9.87
CA GLU A 16 -1.30 6.31 9.24
C GLU A 16 -1.79 5.03 8.53
N PRO A 17 -1.96 3.91 9.25
CA PRO A 17 -2.29 2.63 8.63
C PRO A 17 -3.73 2.55 8.08
N ASP A 18 -4.62 3.45 8.50
CA ASP A 18 -6.03 3.51 8.10
C ASP A 18 -6.30 4.44 6.91
N ILE A 19 -5.25 4.98 6.26
CA ILE A 19 -5.39 5.82 5.09
C ILE A 19 -6.21 5.13 3.99
N LEU A 20 -7.09 5.90 3.35
CA LEU A 20 -7.94 5.41 2.27
C LEU A 20 -7.19 5.39 0.94
N CYS A 21 -7.63 4.55 0.01
CA CYS A 21 -7.09 4.53 -1.34
C CYS A 21 -7.27 5.87 -2.07
N ALA A 22 -8.30 6.66 -1.73
CA ALA A 22 -8.51 8.00 -2.27
C ALA A 22 -7.44 9.01 -1.84
N ASP A 23 -6.84 8.78 -0.67
CA ASP A 23 -5.83 9.65 -0.06
C ASP A 23 -4.41 9.08 -0.23
N ALA A 24 -4.25 7.98 -0.97
CA ALA A 24 -2.97 7.33 -1.20
C ALA A 24 -1.95 8.31 -1.82
N PRO A 25 -0.68 8.33 -1.37
CA PRO A 25 0.29 9.29 -1.88
C PRO A 25 0.56 9.12 -3.37
N ASP A 26 0.39 10.20 -4.14
CA ASP A 26 0.63 10.21 -5.59
C ASP A 26 2.03 9.68 -5.95
N GLU A 27 3.06 10.03 -5.18
CA GLU A 27 4.44 9.55 -5.42
C GLU A 27 4.57 8.03 -5.28
N ILE A 28 3.81 7.40 -4.38
CA ILE A 28 3.76 5.94 -4.23
C ILE A 28 3.01 5.32 -5.40
N LEU A 29 1.88 5.90 -5.79
CA LEU A 29 1.08 5.44 -6.93
C LEU A 29 1.90 5.51 -8.24
N GLU A 30 2.67 6.58 -8.43
CA GLU A 30 3.57 6.75 -9.56
C GLU A 30 4.72 5.73 -9.51
N ALA A 31 5.36 5.55 -8.35
CA ALA A 31 6.42 4.55 -8.19
C ALA A 31 5.94 3.12 -8.52
N CYS A 32 4.72 2.76 -8.10
CA CYS A 32 4.11 1.48 -8.44
C CYS A 32 3.79 1.30 -9.93
N ALA A 33 3.62 2.39 -10.68
CA ALA A 33 3.27 2.32 -12.10
C ALA A 33 4.50 2.29 -13.03
N VAL A 34 5.69 2.61 -12.52
CA VAL A 34 6.93 2.64 -13.31
C VAL A 34 7.50 1.23 -13.48
N GLU A 35 7.47 0.42 -12.43
CA GLU A 35 8.12 -0.89 -12.40
C GLU A 35 7.12 -2.02 -12.68
N VAL A 36 7.61 -3.12 -13.27
CA VAL A 36 6.78 -4.31 -13.53
C VAL A 36 6.50 -5.10 -12.24
N GLU A 37 7.42 -5.03 -11.28
CA GLU A 37 7.37 -5.69 -9.97
C GLU A 37 7.72 -4.69 -8.86
N PRO A 38 7.25 -4.88 -7.62
CA PRO A 38 7.61 -4.00 -6.52
C PRO A 38 9.12 -4.01 -6.28
N THR A 39 9.69 -2.82 -6.12
CA THR A 39 11.08 -2.65 -5.67
C THR A 39 11.21 -3.00 -4.19
N ASP A 40 12.44 -3.23 -3.71
CA ASP A 40 12.72 -3.47 -2.28
C ASP A 40 12.10 -2.42 -1.36
N PHE A 41 12.05 -1.15 -1.79
CA PHE A 41 11.39 -0.08 -1.05
C PHE A 41 9.87 -0.29 -0.99
N LEU A 42 9.24 -0.58 -2.13
CA LEU A 42 7.78 -0.78 -2.19
C LEU A 42 7.37 -2.05 -1.43
N GLU A 43 8.16 -3.11 -1.48
CA GLU A 43 7.94 -4.30 -0.66
C GLU A 43 7.96 -3.96 0.84
N GLN A 44 8.96 -3.20 1.30
CA GLN A 44 9.05 -2.75 2.69
C GLN A 44 7.89 -1.83 3.08
N TYR A 45 7.52 -0.89 2.20
CA TYR A 45 6.43 0.04 2.41
C TYR A 45 5.09 -0.68 2.57
N PHE A 46 4.74 -1.58 1.65
CA PHE A 46 3.49 -2.34 1.74
C PHE A 46 3.51 -3.33 2.91
N ALA A 47 4.64 -3.98 3.21
CA ALA A 47 4.75 -4.87 4.37
C ALA A 47 4.54 -4.12 5.69
N ALA A 48 5.15 -2.94 5.84
CA ALA A 48 5.04 -2.11 7.03
C ALA A 48 3.61 -1.60 7.23
N GLY A 49 3.01 -1.04 6.17
CA GLY A 49 1.64 -0.54 6.22
C GLY A 49 0.60 -1.63 6.44
N HIS A 50 0.73 -2.78 5.77
CA HIS A 50 -0.16 -3.93 5.97
C HIS A 50 -0.11 -4.45 7.41
N SER A 51 1.11 -4.57 7.96
CA SER A 51 1.30 -5.01 9.35
C SER A 51 0.71 -4.01 10.35
N ALA A 52 0.91 -2.71 10.12
CA ALA A 52 0.35 -1.66 10.95
C ALA A 52 -1.18 -1.59 10.85
N TRP A 53 -1.74 -1.79 9.66
CA TRP A 53 -3.19 -1.87 9.44
C TRP A 53 -3.83 -3.07 10.13
N LEU A 54 -3.21 -4.26 10.06
CA LEU A 54 -3.66 -5.43 10.81
C LEU A 54 -3.61 -5.18 12.32
N ALA A 55 -2.54 -4.54 12.81
CA ALA A 55 -2.41 -4.21 14.21
C ALA A 55 -3.47 -3.21 14.68
N HIS A 56 -3.74 -2.18 13.87
CA HIS A 56 -4.78 -1.19 14.10
C HIS A 56 -6.17 -1.85 14.14
N LYS A 57 -6.49 -2.66 13.13
CA LYS A 57 -7.79 -3.34 13.00
C LYS A 57 -8.08 -4.28 14.17
N HIS A 58 -7.09 -5.03 14.63
CA HIS A 58 -7.28 -6.05 15.68
C HIS A 58 -6.92 -5.57 17.09
N GLY A 59 -6.42 -4.34 17.24
CA GLY A 59 -5.93 -3.80 18.52
C GLY A 59 -4.72 -4.54 19.08
N ARG A 60 -4.03 -5.34 18.27
CA ARG A 60 -2.83 -6.12 18.64
C ARG A 60 -2.03 -6.50 17.41
N THR A 61 -0.71 -6.63 17.56
CA THR A 61 0.15 -7.14 16.48
C THR A 61 -0.25 -8.54 16.04
N ILE A 62 -0.39 -8.73 14.73
CA ILE A 62 -0.68 -10.03 14.11
C ILE A 62 0.54 -10.48 13.33
N ASN A 63 1.17 -11.57 13.77
CA ASN A 63 2.25 -12.20 13.03
C ASN A 63 1.65 -13.15 11.99
N LYS A 64 1.63 -12.72 10.72
CA LYS A 64 1.26 -13.58 9.58
C LYS A 64 2.49 -14.35 9.07
N PRO A 65 2.32 -15.58 8.54
CA PRO A 65 3.36 -16.24 7.76
C PRO A 65 3.85 -15.37 6.60
N GLN A 66 5.17 -15.38 6.33
CA GLN A 66 5.78 -14.53 5.28
C GLN A 66 5.11 -14.71 3.91
N ILE A 67 4.67 -15.92 3.57
CA ILE A 67 3.98 -16.19 2.30
C ILE A 67 2.68 -15.37 2.16
N LEU A 68 1.93 -15.16 3.25
CA LEU A 68 0.71 -14.34 3.23
C LEU A 68 1.04 -12.85 3.14
N VAL A 69 2.12 -12.41 3.79
CA VAL A 69 2.61 -11.03 3.68
C VAL A 69 3.03 -10.73 2.23
N ASN A 70 3.79 -11.64 1.61
CA ASN A 70 4.20 -11.48 0.21
C ASN A 70 3.00 -11.41 -0.74
N GLN A 71 1.98 -12.25 -0.51
CA GLN A 71 0.73 -12.18 -1.28
C GLN A 71 0.02 -10.83 -1.09
N ALA A 72 -0.07 -10.34 0.15
CA ALA A 72 -0.64 -9.03 0.45
C ALA A 72 0.12 -7.92 -0.31
N ILE A 73 1.45 -7.92 -0.27
CA ILE A 73 2.27 -6.94 -1.01
C ILE A 73 1.90 -6.93 -2.49
N LEU A 74 1.79 -8.09 -3.15
CA LEU A 74 1.48 -8.16 -4.57
C LEU A 74 0.07 -7.62 -4.91
N VAL A 75 -0.94 -7.94 -4.11
CA VAL A 75 -2.30 -7.42 -4.35
C VAL A 75 -2.42 -5.93 -4.06
N LEU A 76 -1.74 -5.45 -3.01
CA LEU A 76 -1.69 -4.03 -2.66
C LEU A 76 -0.95 -3.22 -3.73
N TYR A 77 0.18 -3.73 -4.21
CA TYR A 77 0.93 -3.16 -5.33
C TYR A 77 0.06 -3.05 -6.58
N ARG A 78 -0.60 -4.15 -6.96
CA ARG A 78 -1.51 -4.15 -8.12
C ARG A 78 -2.63 -3.13 -7.97
N ARG A 79 -3.21 -2.99 -6.77
CA ARG A 79 -4.23 -1.97 -6.49
C ARG A 79 -3.66 -0.56 -6.65
N ALA A 80 -2.44 -0.29 -6.19
CA ALA A 80 -1.77 1.00 -6.37
C ALA A 80 -1.57 1.34 -7.87
N CYS A 81 -1.17 0.37 -8.70
CA CYS A 81 -1.09 0.57 -10.16
C CYS A 81 -2.45 0.96 -10.77
N LEU A 82 -3.54 0.31 -10.33
CA LEU A 82 -4.90 0.62 -10.79
C LEU A 82 -5.36 2.00 -10.32
N LEU A 83 -5.05 2.38 -9.08
CA LEU A 83 -5.31 3.71 -8.55
C LEU A 83 -4.59 4.79 -9.36
N ASN A 84 -3.31 4.58 -9.69
CA ASN A 84 -2.58 5.52 -10.54
C ASN A 84 -3.23 5.65 -11.93
N THR A 85 -3.64 4.52 -12.51
CA THR A 85 -4.32 4.52 -13.82
C THR A 85 -5.63 5.31 -13.77
N ALA A 86 -6.46 5.09 -12.76
CA ALA A 86 -7.71 5.83 -12.57
C ALA A 86 -7.45 7.33 -12.39
N ARG A 87 -6.44 7.70 -11.59
CA ARG A 87 -5.99 9.09 -11.38
C ARG A 87 -5.59 9.76 -12.70
N LEU A 88 -4.75 9.10 -13.50
CA LEU A 88 -4.31 9.61 -14.81
C LEU A 88 -5.46 9.76 -15.81
N MET A 89 -6.49 8.92 -15.70
CA MET A 89 -7.70 8.97 -16.53
C MET A 89 -8.75 9.96 -16.02
N GLY A 90 -8.52 10.62 -14.87
CA GLY A 90 -9.51 11.49 -14.21
C GLY A 90 -10.74 10.73 -13.71
N GLN A 91 -10.61 9.44 -13.44
CA GLN A 91 -11.67 8.55 -12.99
C GLN A 91 -11.59 8.30 -11.47
N THR A 92 -12.74 8.17 -10.82
CA THR A 92 -12.79 7.69 -9.44
C THR A 92 -12.61 6.16 -9.43
N SER A 93 -11.64 5.67 -8.67
CA SER A 93 -11.41 4.24 -8.48
C SER A 93 -12.53 3.60 -7.66
N GLU A 94 -12.91 2.37 -7.97
CA GLU A 94 -13.84 1.56 -7.16
C GLU A 94 -13.30 1.30 -5.75
N TYR A 95 -11.97 1.34 -5.58
CA TYR A 95 -11.29 1.14 -4.31
C TYR A 95 -11.23 2.40 -3.45
N ALA A 96 -11.68 3.57 -3.93
CA ALA A 96 -11.43 4.87 -3.29
C ALA A 96 -11.73 4.91 -1.78
N ASN A 97 -12.84 4.28 -1.36
CA ASN A 97 -13.28 4.26 0.05
C ASN A 97 -12.72 3.08 0.87
N GLN A 98 -11.80 2.29 0.32
CA GLN A 98 -11.19 1.14 1.00
C GLN A 98 -9.86 1.54 1.66
N PRO A 99 -9.46 0.89 2.78
CA PRO A 99 -8.16 1.13 3.38
C PRO A 99 -7.03 0.71 2.43
N PHE A 100 -6.06 1.60 2.23
CA PHE A 100 -4.98 1.44 1.25
C PHE A 100 -4.02 0.29 1.58
N PHE A 101 -3.90 -0.08 2.85
CA PHE A 101 -3.08 -1.20 3.31
C PHE A 101 -3.86 -2.48 3.61
N SER A 102 -5.16 -2.54 3.31
CA SER A 102 -5.97 -3.75 3.49
C SER A 102 -5.90 -4.67 2.27
N ASP A 103 -5.54 -5.95 2.48
CA ASP A 103 -5.62 -7.03 1.48
C ASP A 103 -7.01 -7.71 1.44
N GLU A 104 -7.96 -7.24 2.24
CA GLU A 104 -9.30 -7.83 2.30
C GLU A 104 -10.08 -7.61 1.02
N ASP A 105 -10.83 -8.64 0.60
CA ASP A 105 -11.64 -8.65 -0.62
C ASP A 105 -10.84 -8.46 -1.93
N LEU A 106 -9.51 -8.66 -1.90
CA LEU A 106 -8.62 -8.55 -3.07
C LEU A 106 -8.19 -9.91 -3.68
N TYR A 107 -8.73 -11.03 -3.19
CA TYR A 107 -8.38 -12.40 -3.62
C TYR A 107 -9.47 -13.07 -4.48
#